data_AF-A0A820E7U7-F1
#
_entry.id   AF-A0A820E7U7-F1
#
_cell.length_a   1.000
_cell.length_b   1.000
_cell.length_c   1.000
_cell.angle_alpha   90.00
_cell.angle_beta   90.00
_cell.angle_gamma   90.00
#
_symmetry.space_group_name_H-M   'P 1'
#
loop_
_entity.id
_entity.type
_entity.pdbx_description
1 polymer ?
#
loop_
_entity_poly.entity_id
_entity_poly.type
_entity_poly.pdbx_seq_one_letter_code
_entity_poly.pdbx_strand_id
1 'polypeptide(L)'
;MRQYLYYQLFFIVLVWIPAIHSLDLMSDTWTATDGLGRSLPKEAKLPRQDRFVGVFYFLWLGLETSDGPFDISKVITANPDAMQQPNNTAWGPLYHYHHWGEPYFGYYRSTDQWVIR
;
A
#
# COMPACT_ATOMS: atom_id res chain seq x y z
N MET A 1 2.23 -59.29 47.35
CA MET A 1 1.74 -58.72 46.08
C MET A 1 2.35 -57.35 45.90
N ARG A 2 3.18 -57.16 44.87
CA ARG A 2 4.05 -56.00 44.65
C ARG A 2 3.34 -55.04 43.68
N GLN A 3 3.06 -53.81 44.08
CA GLN A 3 2.43 -52.81 43.22
C GLN A 3 3.49 -51.84 42.71
N TYR A 4 3.68 -51.79 41.40
CA TYR A 4 4.64 -50.94 40.71
C TYR A 4 4.03 -49.56 40.48
N LEU A 5 4.68 -48.51 40.98
CA LEU A 5 4.31 -47.12 40.73
C LEU A 5 5.07 -46.61 39.48
N TYR A 6 4.36 -46.32 38.40
CA TYR A 6 4.93 -45.69 37.20
C TYR A 6 4.89 -44.16 37.34
N TYR A 7 6.05 -43.52 37.45
CA TYR A 7 6.17 -42.07 37.34
C TYR A 7 6.30 -41.68 35.87
N GLN A 8 5.31 -40.97 35.31
CA GLN A 8 5.42 -40.35 34.00
C GLN A 8 6.11 -38.98 34.14
N LEU A 9 7.31 -38.85 33.59
CA LEU A 9 8.02 -37.59 33.43
C LEU A 9 7.45 -36.84 32.22
N PHE A 10 6.75 -35.73 32.47
CA PHE A 10 6.38 -34.76 31.43
C PHE A 10 7.59 -33.88 31.11
N PHE A 11 8.14 -34.03 29.90
CA PHE A 11 9.13 -33.07 29.36
C PHE A 11 8.37 -31.90 28.71
N ILE A 12 8.43 -30.72 29.32
CA ILE A 12 7.98 -29.48 28.68
C ILE A 12 9.15 -28.98 27.81
N VAL A 13 8.99 -29.06 26.49
CA VAL A 13 9.91 -28.43 25.55
C VAL A 13 9.50 -26.97 25.39
N LEU A 14 10.27 -26.07 25.98
CA LEU A 14 10.12 -24.63 25.82
C LEU A 14 10.73 -24.24 24.46
N VAL A 15 9.88 -24.09 23.45
CA VAL A 15 10.30 -23.60 22.12
C VAL A 15 10.53 -22.10 22.24
N TRP A 16 11.79 -21.68 22.14
CA TRP A 16 12.14 -20.27 21.98
C TRP A 16 11.77 -19.84 20.56
N ILE A 17 10.65 -19.12 20.43
CA ILE A 17 10.30 -18.45 19.18
C ILE A 17 11.11 -17.16 19.16
N PRO A 18 12.12 -17.00 18.28
CA PRO A 18 12.80 -15.72 18.15
C PRO A 18 11.77 -14.66 17.78
N ALA A 19 11.85 -13.50 18.43
CA ALA A 19 11.03 -12.36 18.07
C ALA A 19 11.18 -12.10 16.56
N ILE A 20 10.04 -12.04 15.86
CA ILE A 20 10.01 -11.61 14.46
C ILE A 20 10.49 -10.15 14.48
N HIS A 21 11.71 -9.90 14.04
CA HIS A 21 12.16 -8.54 13.78
C HIS A 21 11.34 -8.01 12.62
N SER A 22 10.52 -6.98 12.86
CA SER A 22 9.89 -6.21 11.81
C SER A 22 10.99 -5.65 10.91
N LEU A 23 10.86 -5.83 9.59
CA LEU A 23 11.76 -5.24 8.62
C LEU A 23 11.72 -3.71 8.77
N ASP A 24 12.87 -3.09 9.05
CA ASP A 24 12.99 -1.64 9.00
C ASP A 24 13.19 -1.20 7.54
N LEU A 25 12.25 -0.39 7.04
CA LEU A 25 12.29 0.16 5.68
C LEU A 25 13.15 1.43 5.58
N MET A 26 13.64 1.95 6.70
CA MET A 26 14.44 3.17 6.79
C MET A 26 13.77 4.36 6.07
N SER A 27 12.44 4.46 6.12
CA SER A 27 11.67 5.50 5.42
C SER A 27 11.98 6.92 5.91
N ASP A 28 12.52 7.03 7.12
CA ASP A 28 13.05 8.26 7.72
C ASP A 28 14.33 8.77 7.02
N THR A 29 14.99 7.93 6.23
CA THR A 29 16.14 8.31 5.39
C THR A 29 15.76 8.72 3.97
N TRP A 30 14.50 8.53 3.57
CA TRP A 30 14.08 8.82 2.21
C TRP A 30 14.10 10.33 1.95
N THR A 31 14.63 10.70 0.79
CA THR A 31 14.64 12.09 0.33
C THR A 31 13.69 12.23 -0.86
N ALA A 32 13.05 13.39 -0.97
CA ALA A 32 12.19 13.69 -2.11
C ALA A 32 12.32 15.16 -2.49
N THR A 33 12.20 15.43 -3.79
CA THR A 33 12.04 16.78 -4.35
C THR A 33 10.77 16.78 -5.18
N ASP A 34 9.87 17.72 -4.92
CA ASP A 34 8.62 17.81 -5.68
C ASP A 34 8.81 18.50 -7.05
N GLY A 35 7.74 18.51 -7.85
CA GLY A 35 7.75 19.12 -9.19
C GLY A 35 7.96 20.64 -9.21
N LEU A 36 7.94 21.31 -8.04
CA LEU A 36 8.26 22.74 -7.90
C LEU A 36 9.71 22.96 -7.43
N GLY A 37 10.50 21.89 -7.26
CA GLY A 37 11.91 21.96 -6.84
C GLY A 37 12.11 22.08 -5.33
N ARG A 38 11.08 21.88 -4.51
CA ARG A 38 11.22 21.90 -3.04
C ARG A 38 11.68 20.53 -2.56
N SER A 39 12.74 20.49 -1.75
CA SER A 39 13.28 19.25 -1.20
C SER A 39 12.89 19.04 0.26
N LEU A 40 12.66 17.78 0.65
CA LEU A 40 12.55 17.38 2.04
C LEU A 40 13.88 17.62 2.78
N PRO A 41 13.84 17.99 4.07
CA PRO A 41 15.04 18.07 4.89
C PRO A 41 15.69 16.67 5.01
N LYS A 42 17.03 16.63 5.01
CA LYS A 42 17.81 15.38 5.13
C LYS A 42 17.64 14.67 6.47
N GLU A 43 17.25 15.41 7.50
CA GLU A 43 17.00 14.90 8.84
C GLU A 43 15.56 15.21 9.23
N ALA A 44 14.80 14.15 9.52
CA ALA A 44 13.46 14.29 10.04
C ALA A 44 13.52 14.87 11.47
N LYS A 45 12.74 15.93 11.72
CA LYS A 45 12.51 16.38 13.10
C LYS A 45 11.70 15.30 13.82
N LEU A 46 11.94 15.14 15.12
CA LEU A 46 11.12 14.27 15.96
C LEU A 46 9.63 14.61 15.81
N PRO A 47 8.73 13.61 15.81
CA PRO A 47 7.29 13.83 15.80
C PRO A 47 6.87 14.81 16.90
N ARG A 48 6.02 15.78 16.55
CA ARG A 48 5.53 16.79 17.49
C ARG A 48 4.36 16.20 18.27
N GLN A 49 4.44 16.20 19.59
CA GLN A 49 3.44 15.55 20.47
C GLN A 49 2.06 16.20 20.40
N ASP A 50 1.97 17.47 19.99
CA ASP A 50 0.74 18.25 19.84
C ASP A 50 0.14 18.17 18.43
N ARG A 51 0.63 17.28 17.56
CA ARG A 51 0.24 17.21 16.14
C ARG A 51 -0.13 15.79 15.74
N PHE A 52 -1.21 15.69 14.96
CA PHE A 52 -1.72 14.43 14.44
C PHE A 52 -1.82 14.48 12.92
N VAL A 53 -1.64 13.34 12.27
CA VAL A 53 -1.82 13.14 10.83
C VAL A 53 -3.00 12.21 10.62
N GLY A 54 -3.99 12.66 9.87
CA GLY A 54 -5.08 11.82 9.38
C GLY A 54 -4.84 11.42 7.93
N VAL A 55 -5.16 10.17 7.59
CA VAL A 55 -5.04 9.65 6.22
C VAL A 55 -6.38 9.06 5.81
N PHE A 56 -6.90 9.50 4.66
CA PHE A 56 -8.00 8.81 4.00
C PHE A 56 -7.45 7.62 3.24
N TYR A 57 -7.89 6.43 3.61
CA TYR A 57 -7.47 5.19 3.01
C TYR A 57 -8.68 4.43 2.47
N PHE A 58 -8.57 3.96 1.23
CA PHE A 58 -9.66 3.30 0.51
C PHE A 58 -9.29 1.84 0.19
N LEU A 59 -10.20 0.91 0.48
CA LEU A 59 -9.99 -0.55 0.36
C LEU A 59 -10.64 -1.17 -0.89
N TRP A 60 -11.11 -0.34 -1.81
CA TRP A 60 -11.91 -0.76 -2.96
C TRP A 60 -11.17 -0.77 -4.31
N LEU A 61 -9.83 -0.68 -4.31
CA LEU A 61 -9.05 -0.67 -5.55
C LEU A 61 -9.02 -2.05 -6.19
N GLY A 62 -9.15 -2.10 -7.53
CA GLY A 62 -9.14 -3.34 -8.30
C GLY A 62 -10.39 -4.22 -8.13
N LEU A 63 -11.47 -3.68 -7.54
CA LEU A 63 -12.84 -4.23 -7.60
C LEU A 63 -13.55 -3.88 -8.92
N GLU A 64 -12.84 -3.24 -9.84
CA GLU A 64 -13.37 -2.72 -11.10
C GLU A 64 -13.51 -3.77 -12.21
N THR A 65 -14.41 -3.45 -13.14
CA THR A 65 -14.80 -4.19 -14.34
C THR A 65 -13.59 -4.63 -15.18
N SER A 66 -13.74 -5.72 -15.95
CA SER A 66 -12.71 -6.30 -16.84
C SER A 66 -12.11 -5.36 -17.90
N ASP A 67 -12.69 -4.18 -18.06
CA ASP A 67 -12.53 -3.32 -19.23
C ASP A 67 -11.52 -2.17 -18.97
N GLY A 68 -11.03 -2.06 -17.73
CA GLY A 68 -10.00 -1.12 -17.30
C GLY A 68 -8.59 -1.71 -17.34
N PRO A 69 -7.57 -0.99 -16.84
CA PRO A 69 -7.65 0.26 -16.09
C PRO A 69 -7.68 1.51 -16.98
N PHE A 70 -8.51 2.49 -16.62
CA PHE A 70 -8.53 3.81 -17.26
C PHE A 70 -7.60 4.77 -16.51
N ASP A 71 -6.66 5.37 -17.22
CA ASP A 71 -5.62 6.24 -16.65
C ASP A 71 -5.69 7.63 -17.27
N ILE A 72 -6.04 8.62 -16.44
CA ILE A 72 -6.23 10.01 -16.87
C ILE A 72 -4.94 10.59 -17.44
N SER A 73 -3.80 10.34 -16.80
CA SER A 73 -2.50 10.84 -17.26
C SER A 73 -2.17 10.33 -18.67
N LYS A 74 -2.48 9.06 -18.97
CA LYS A 74 -2.28 8.47 -20.30
C LYS A 74 -3.26 9.05 -21.32
N VAL A 75 -4.53 9.23 -20.94
CA VAL A 75 -5.57 9.81 -21.81
C VAL A 75 -5.21 11.23 -22.23
N ILE A 76 -4.89 12.12 -21.28
CA ILE A 76 -4.56 13.52 -21.59
C ILE A 76 -3.23 13.66 -22.34
N THR A 77 -2.28 12.75 -22.12
CA THR A 77 -1.02 12.73 -22.88
C THR A 77 -1.26 12.35 -24.34
N ALA A 78 -2.12 11.36 -24.59
CA ALA A 78 -2.46 10.93 -25.95
C ALA A 78 -3.46 11.87 -26.64
N ASN A 79 -4.30 12.56 -25.87
CA ASN A 79 -5.38 13.43 -26.35
C ASN A 79 -5.33 14.77 -25.59
N PRO A 80 -4.49 15.74 -26.02
CA PRO A 80 -4.32 17.01 -25.30
C PRO A 80 -5.61 17.81 -25.11
N ASP A 81 -6.57 17.67 -26.04
CA ASP A 81 -7.86 18.36 -26.00
C ASP A 81 -8.97 17.56 -25.30
N ALA A 82 -8.66 16.40 -24.69
CA ALA A 82 -9.68 15.52 -24.10
C ALA A 82 -10.46 16.20 -22.96
N MET A 83 -9.82 17.13 -22.23
CA MET A 83 -10.44 17.87 -21.13
C MET A 83 -11.54 18.82 -21.61
N GLN A 84 -11.49 19.26 -22.87
CA GLN A 84 -12.52 20.09 -23.51
C GLN A 84 -13.59 19.24 -24.22
N GLN A 85 -13.41 17.92 -24.26
CA GLN A 85 -14.24 16.96 -24.99
C GLN A 85 -14.78 15.90 -24.03
N PRO A 86 -15.81 16.21 -23.22
CA PRO A 86 -16.33 15.28 -22.21
C PRO A 86 -16.90 13.98 -22.81
N ASN A 87 -17.29 14.01 -24.09
CA ASN A 87 -17.81 12.85 -24.81
C ASN A 87 -16.73 12.10 -25.62
N ASN A 88 -15.45 12.41 -25.42
CA ASN A 88 -14.36 11.71 -26.11
C ASN A 88 -14.31 10.24 -25.66
N THR A 89 -14.34 9.31 -26.61
CA THR A 89 -14.30 7.87 -26.34
C THR A 89 -13.02 7.41 -25.63
N ALA A 90 -11.95 8.21 -25.67
CA ALA A 90 -10.71 7.95 -24.94
C ALA A 90 -10.91 7.92 -23.41
N TRP A 91 -11.95 8.58 -22.88
CA TRP A 91 -12.31 8.49 -21.47
C TRP A 91 -12.84 7.12 -21.06
N GLY A 92 -13.22 6.27 -22.01
CA GLY A 92 -13.87 5.01 -21.71
C GLY A 92 -15.35 5.16 -21.35
N PRO A 93 -16.00 4.06 -20.94
CA PRO A 93 -17.41 4.02 -20.63
C PRO A 93 -17.77 4.87 -19.40
N LEU A 94 -19.00 5.41 -19.43
CA LEU A 94 -19.57 6.16 -18.31
C LEU A 94 -19.77 5.26 -17.09
N TYR A 95 -19.56 5.80 -15.88
CA TYR A 95 -19.68 5.10 -14.59
C TYR A 95 -18.59 4.07 -14.30
N HIS A 96 -17.45 4.14 -14.98
CA HIS A 96 -16.25 3.40 -14.61
C HIS A 96 -15.29 4.28 -13.80
N TYR A 97 -14.44 3.63 -13.01
CA TYR A 97 -13.44 4.30 -12.20
C TYR A 97 -12.17 4.59 -13.00
N HIS A 98 -11.49 5.68 -12.64
CA HIS A 98 -10.27 6.13 -13.30
C HIS A 98 -9.16 6.33 -12.28
N HIS A 99 -7.96 5.95 -12.68
CA HIS A 99 -6.73 6.29 -11.99
C HIS A 99 -6.22 7.63 -12.51
N TRP A 100 -5.77 8.52 -11.62
CA TRP A 100 -5.16 9.78 -12.05
C TRP A 100 -3.87 9.54 -12.85
N GLY A 101 -3.10 8.54 -12.44
CA GLY A 101 -1.90 8.05 -13.10
C GLY A 101 -1.56 6.66 -12.58
N GLU A 102 -0.53 6.05 -13.16
CA GLU A 102 -0.13 4.68 -12.82
C GLU A 102 0.40 4.60 -11.38
N PRO A 103 -0.21 3.80 -10.49
CA PRO A 103 0.29 3.64 -9.12
C PRO A 103 1.65 2.93 -9.09
N TYR A 104 2.42 3.12 -8.01
CA TYR A 104 3.77 2.53 -7.88
C TYR A 104 3.78 1.00 -7.98
N PHE A 105 2.78 0.32 -7.41
CA PHE A 105 2.61 -1.13 -7.53
C PHE A 105 1.78 -1.55 -8.77
N GLY A 106 1.69 -0.68 -9.78
CA GLY A 106 0.77 -0.83 -10.90
C GLY A 106 -0.69 -0.70 -10.47
N TYR A 107 -1.62 -1.07 -11.35
CA TYR A 107 -3.06 -1.07 -11.09
C TYR A 107 -3.47 -2.25 -10.17
N TYR A 108 -3.01 -2.19 -8.93
CA TYR A 108 -3.13 -3.27 -7.97
C TYR A 108 -4.56 -3.48 -7.48
N ARG A 109 -4.80 -4.68 -6.95
CA ARG A 109 -6.04 -5.02 -6.24
C ARG A 109 -5.82 -4.89 -4.75
N SER A 110 -6.79 -4.32 -4.03
CA SER A 110 -6.74 -4.26 -2.56
C SER A 110 -6.68 -5.63 -1.89
N THR A 111 -7.02 -6.71 -2.60
CA THR A 111 -6.88 -8.09 -2.10
C THR A 111 -5.47 -8.67 -2.26
N ASP A 112 -4.52 -7.96 -2.87
CA ASP A 112 -3.16 -8.45 -3.04
C ASP A 112 -2.36 -8.37 -1.73
N GLN A 113 -2.01 -9.54 -1.21
CA GLN A 113 -1.23 -9.72 0.02
C GLN A 113 0.19 -9.12 -0.05
N TRP A 114 0.71 -8.84 -1.25
CA TRP A 114 2.02 -8.23 -1.41
C TRP A 114 1.96 -6.70 -1.40
N VAL A 115 0.77 -6.11 -1.51
CA VAL A 115 0.54 -4.66 -1.54
C VAL A 115 0.06 -4.13 -0.19
N ILE A 116 -0.87 -4.84 0.47
CA ILE A 116 -1.35 -4.49 1.82
C ILE A 116 -0.69 -5.43 2.83
N ARG A 117 0.13 -4.88 3.74
CA ARG A 117 0.80 -5.60 4.83
C ARG A 117 0.75 -4.83 6.15
#